data_AF-A0A8T6J7L7-F1
#
_entry.id   AF-A0A8T6J7L7-F1
#
_cell.length_a   1.000
_cell.length_b   1.000
_cell.length_c   1.000
_cell.angle_alpha   90.00
_cell.angle_beta   90.00
_cell.angle_gamma   90.00
#
_symmetry.space_group_name_H-M   'P 1'
#
loop_
_entity.id
_entity.type
_entity.pdbx_description
1 polymer ?
#
loop_
_entity_poly.entity_id
_entity_poly.type
_entity_poly.pdbx_seq_one_letter_code
_entity_poly.pdbx_strand_id
1 'polypeptide(L)'
;VRLMENDFAQLRARPVRGVLGQDHEPALQASGAAEMSFTRGGWLNPGLLARSELQRVRYRLIEGRLLREYWPVLDRIGATQAAGELLLADVEAFRVEFLPESEAAQAAWTDFWPPPGEFSVETLPAGVRITVEVPGIGTVSRLIEVGR
;
A
#
# COMPACT_ATOMS: atom_id res chain seq x y z
N VAL A 1 -7.76 -11.59 -0.11
CA VAL A 1 -8.25 -10.37 -0.81
C VAL A 1 -8.95 -9.39 0.15
N ARG A 2 -9.97 -9.79 0.93
CA ARG A 2 -10.71 -8.89 1.84
C ARG A 2 -9.85 -8.07 2.82
N LEU A 3 -8.74 -8.63 3.33
CA LEU A 3 -7.80 -7.89 4.17
C LEU A 3 -7.16 -6.70 3.43
N MET A 4 -6.74 -6.92 2.18
CA MET A 4 -6.14 -5.87 1.35
C MET A 4 -7.15 -4.79 0.99
N GLU A 5 -8.39 -5.18 0.67
CA GLU A 5 -9.49 -4.23 0.46
C GLU A 5 -9.71 -3.34 1.69
N ASN A 6 -9.73 -3.94 2.89
CA ASN A 6 -9.85 -3.18 4.15
C ASN A 6 -8.67 -2.25 4.41
N ASP A 7 -7.43 -2.68 4.09
CA ASP A 7 -6.26 -1.83 4.24
C ASP A 7 -6.36 -0.58 3.37
N PHE A 8 -6.77 -0.74 2.10
CA PHE A 8 -6.94 0.38 1.18
C PHE A 8 -8.13 1.27 1.51
N ALA A 9 -9.25 0.69 1.96
CA ALA A 9 -10.39 1.47 2.46
C ALA A 9 -10.01 2.37 3.65
N GLN A 10 -8.91 2.06 4.33
CA GLN A 10 -8.37 2.82 5.45
C GLN A 10 -7.08 3.56 5.10
N LEU A 11 -6.76 3.74 3.82
CA LEU A 11 -5.61 4.54 3.36
C LEU A 11 -5.67 5.96 3.97
N ARG A 12 -4.50 6.50 4.33
CA ARG A 12 -4.36 7.83 4.91
C ARG A 12 -3.23 8.59 4.25
N ALA A 13 -3.43 9.89 4.01
CA ALA A 13 -2.46 10.84 3.49
C ALA A 13 -1.38 11.17 4.56
N ARG A 14 -0.71 10.14 5.09
CA ARG A 14 0.30 10.25 6.13
C ARG A 14 1.62 9.69 5.62
N PRO A 15 2.59 10.54 5.20
CA PRO A 15 3.95 10.10 4.94
C PRO A 15 4.62 9.63 6.23
N VAL A 16 5.65 8.82 6.10
CA VAL A 16 6.47 8.35 7.23
C VAL A 16 7.90 8.81 7.05
N ARG A 17 8.66 8.92 8.15
CA ARG A 17 10.11 9.18 8.03
C ARG A 17 10.79 7.97 7.39
N GLY A 18 11.69 8.25 6.44
CA GLY A 18 12.55 7.24 5.84
C GLY A 18 13.53 6.67 6.86
N VAL A 19 14.12 5.52 6.54
CA VAL A 19 15.00 4.75 7.45
C VAL A 19 16.23 5.54 7.93
N LEU A 20 16.72 6.46 7.11
CA LEU A 20 17.86 7.34 7.44
C LEU A 20 17.44 8.63 8.17
N GLY A 21 16.15 8.87 8.34
CA GLY A 21 15.58 10.01 9.07
C GLY A 21 15.70 11.38 8.39
N GLN A 22 16.39 11.46 7.23
CA GLN A 22 16.63 12.70 6.48
C GLN A 22 15.54 12.98 5.44
N ASP A 23 14.87 11.93 4.95
CA ASP A 23 13.83 12.00 3.93
C ASP A 23 12.48 11.46 4.44
N HIS A 24 11.43 11.71 3.66
CA HIS A 24 10.09 11.16 3.89
C HIS A 24 9.74 10.11 2.83
N GLU A 25 9.22 8.97 3.26
CA GLU A 25 8.52 8.04 2.36
C GLU A 25 7.09 8.56 2.15
N PRO A 26 6.59 8.60 0.89
CA PRO A 26 5.23 9.01 0.59
C PRO A 26 4.16 8.19 1.32
N ALA A 27 2.98 8.78 1.51
CA ALA A 27 1.81 8.14 2.14
C ALA A 27 1.40 6.83 1.46
N LEU A 28 1.58 6.76 0.14
CA LEU A 28 1.53 5.57 -0.69
C LEU A 28 2.73 5.61 -1.64
N GLN A 29 3.39 4.48 -1.84
CA GLN A 29 4.49 4.33 -2.78
C GLN A 29 4.39 3.00 -3.51
N ALA A 30 4.56 3.04 -4.83
CA ALA A 30 4.68 1.89 -5.70
C ALA A 30 5.60 2.24 -6.88
N SER A 31 6.40 1.29 -7.34
CA SER A 31 7.44 1.54 -8.34
C SER A 31 7.34 0.63 -9.56
N GLY A 32 6.11 0.30 -10.00
CA GLY A 32 5.86 -0.64 -11.10
C GLY A 32 6.25 -2.10 -10.83
N ALA A 33 6.86 -2.36 -9.66
CA ALA A 33 7.15 -3.69 -9.18
C ALA A 33 5.91 -4.32 -8.54
N ALA A 34 5.93 -5.63 -8.35
CA ALA A 34 4.95 -6.34 -7.53
C ALA A 34 5.12 -6.06 -6.02
N GLU A 35 5.47 -4.81 -5.67
CA GLU A 35 5.63 -4.29 -4.33
C GLU A 35 5.00 -2.89 -4.22
N MET A 36 4.32 -2.65 -3.10
CA MET A 36 3.81 -1.34 -2.73
C MET A 36 3.82 -1.16 -1.22
N SER A 37 3.87 0.07 -0.74
CA SER A 37 3.71 0.37 0.68
C SER A 37 2.89 1.63 0.91
N PHE A 38 2.13 1.64 2.01
CA PHE A 38 1.28 2.79 2.36
C PHE A 38 0.94 2.85 3.83
N THR A 39 0.45 4.01 4.25
CA THR A 39 -0.03 4.23 5.61
C THR A 39 -1.53 4.04 5.67
N ARG A 40 -2.00 3.13 6.51
CA ARG A 40 -3.43 2.93 6.80
C ARG A 40 -3.77 3.32 8.23
N GLY A 41 -5.02 3.68 8.47
CA GLY A 41 -5.60 3.83 9.81
C GLY A 41 -6.26 2.54 10.31
N GLY A 42 -7.17 2.71 11.27
CA GLY A 42 -8.03 1.65 11.80
C GLY A 42 -7.28 0.54 12.54
N TRP A 43 -6.05 0.79 12.99
CA TRP A 43 -5.33 -0.12 13.87
C TRP A 43 -5.79 0.10 15.30
N LEU A 44 -6.94 -0.51 15.64
CA LEU A 44 -7.62 -0.37 16.92
C LEU A 44 -6.64 -0.44 18.10
N ASN A 45 -6.75 0.54 19.01
CA ASN A 45 -5.97 0.61 20.23
C ASN A 45 -6.87 0.70 21.48
N PRO A 46 -7.75 -0.30 21.73
CA PRO A 46 -8.70 -0.25 22.84
C PRO A 46 -8.02 -0.25 24.22
N GLY A 47 -6.79 -0.78 24.29
CA GLY A 47 -5.96 -0.74 25.50
C GLY A 47 -5.23 0.58 25.74
N LEU A 48 -5.44 1.60 24.90
CA LEU A 48 -4.80 2.93 24.98
C LEU A 48 -3.28 2.85 25.16
N LEU A 49 -2.65 1.89 24.48
CA LEU A 49 -1.19 1.74 24.49
C LEU A 49 -0.55 2.99 23.86
N ALA A 50 0.70 3.30 24.22
CA ALA A 50 1.45 4.43 23.67
C ALA A 50 1.92 4.17 22.21
N ARG A 51 0.96 3.93 21.30
CA ARG A 51 1.16 3.69 19.87
C ARG A 51 0.05 4.37 19.06
N SER A 52 0.36 4.70 17.81
CA SER A 52 -0.61 5.26 16.87
C SER A 52 -1.67 4.21 16.46
N GLU A 53 -2.84 4.68 16.07
CA GLU A 53 -3.84 3.89 15.32
C GLU A 53 -3.54 3.82 13.82
N LEU A 54 -2.47 4.49 13.39
CA LEU A 54 -1.92 4.37 12.05
C LEU A 54 -0.93 3.19 12.01
N GLN A 55 -0.85 2.55 10.86
CA GLN A 55 0.09 1.47 10.58
C GLN A 55 0.66 1.63 9.17
N ARG A 56 1.98 1.50 9.04
CA ARG A 56 2.64 1.37 7.74
C ARG A 56 2.54 -0.09 7.31
N VAL A 57 2.03 -0.34 6.12
CA VAL A 57 1.90 -1.68 5.53
C VAL A 57 2.64 -1.75 4.21
N ARG A 58 3.10 -2.95 3.85
CA ARG A 58 3.71 -3.26 2.57
C ARG A 58 3.15 -4.56 2.03
N TYR A 59 2.92 -4.61 0.74
CA TYR A 59 2.57 -5.82 0.03
C TYR A 59 3.68 -6.11 -0.96
N ARG A 60 4.13 -7.37 -1.03
CA ARG A 60 5.15 -7.78 -2.00
C ARG A 60 4.94 -9.22 -2.44
N LEU A 61 5.14 -9.49 -3.73
CA LEU A 61 5.17 -10.83 -4.29
C LEU A 61 6.62 -11.31 -4.41
N ILE A 62 6.96 -12.41 -3.75
CA ILE A 62 8.31 -12.98 -3.75
C ILE A 62 8.22 -14.48 -3.91
N GLU A 63 8.86 -15.01 -4.95
CA GLU A 63 8.92 -16.46 -5.21
C GLU A 63 7.52 -17.11 -5.18
N GLY A 64 6.53 -16.47 -5.81
CA GLY A 64 5.15 -16.94 -5.83
C GLY A 64 4.37 -16.73 -4.53
N ARG A 65 4.94 -16.06 -3.53
CA ARG A 65 4.30 -15.80 -2.24
C ARG A 65 3.93 -14.34 -2.11
N LEU A 66 2.62 -14.07 -2.07
CA LEU A 66 2.11 -12.74 -1.78
C LEU A 66 2.12 -12.51 -0.26
N LEU A 67 2.97 -11.60 0.17
CA LEU A 67 3.18 -11.26 1.57
C LEU A 67 2.52 -9.91 1.89
N ARG A 68 1.98 -9.81 3.11
CA ARG A 68 1.65 -8.56 3.76
C ARG A 68 2.60 -8.34 4.93
N GLU A 69 3.30 -7.23 4.90
CA GLU A 69 4.20 -6.80 5.95
C GLU A 69 3.65 -5.57 6.63
N TYR A 70 3.89 -5.43 7.92
CA TYR A 70 3.48 -4.26 8.67
C TYR A 70 4.47 -3.91 9.76
N TRP A 71 4.53 -2.62 10.08
CA TRP A 71 5.37 -2.11 11.16
C TRP A 71 4.52 -1.75 12.38
N PRO A 72 4.97 -2.11 13.60
CA PRO A 72 4.27 -1.74 14.84
C PRO A 72 4.45 -0.24 15.19
N VAL A 73 5.36 0.47 14.52
CA VAL A 73 5.61 1.91 14.70
C VAL A 73 5.67 2.59 13.33
N LEU A 74 5.13 3.82 13.26
CA LEU A 74 5.07 4.59 12.01
C LEU A 74 6.43 5.17 11.61
N ASP A 75 7.06 5.88 12.55
CA ASP A 75 8.35 6.53 12.35
C ASP A 75 9.45 5.57 12.78
N ARG A 76 10.12 4.97 11.79
CA ARG A 76 11.18 3.99 12.03
C ARG A 76 12.45 4.71 12.45
N ILE A 77 13.12 4.20 13.48
CA ILE A 77 14.53 4.51 13.77
C ILE A 77 15.30 3.20 13.59
N GLY A 78 16.26 3.17 12.66
CA GLY A 78 17.13 2.00 12.45
C GLY A 78 16.42 0.73 11.94
N ALA A 79 16.81 -0.43 12.47
CA ALA A 79 16.48 -1.77 11.95
C ALA A 79 15.14 -2.36 12.45
N THR A 80 14.07 -1.56 12.52
CA THR A 80 12.75 -2.09 12.92
C THR A 80 12.26 -3.11 11.90
N GLN A 81 12.22 -4.38 12.28
CA GLN A 81 11.76 -5.47 11.42
C GLN A 81 10.25 -5.40 11.25
N ALA A 82 9.80 -5.61 10.01
CA ALA A 82 8.38 -5.77 9.73
C ALA A 82 7.92 -7.15 10.21
N ALA A 83 6.71 -7.23 10.74
CA ALA A 83 6.03 -8.51 10.88
C ALA A 83 5.43 -8.87 9.51
N GLY A 84 5.69 -10.10 9.04
CA GLY A 84 5.21 -10.60 7.75
C GLY A 84 4.14 -11.68 7.90
N GLU A 85 3.11 -11.61 7.06
CA GLU A 85 2.03 -12.58 6.94
C GLU A 85 1.94 -13.08 5.50
N LEU A 86 1.91 -14.41 5.31
CA LEU A 86 1.64 -15.00 4.00
C LEU A 86 0.14 -14.90 3.70
N LEU A 87 -0.22 -14.15 2.67
CA LEU A 87 -1.62 -14.01 2.27
C LEU A 87 -2.06 -15.06 1.26
N LEU A 88 -1.16 -15.39 0.33
CA LEU A 88 -1.44 -16.34 -0.74
C LEU A 88 -0.14 -16.97 -1.23
N ALA A 89 -0.17 -18.27 -1.47
CA ALA A 89 0.91 -19.02 -2.10
C ALA A 89 0.58 -19.26 -3.58
N ASP A 90 1.59 -19.66 -4.35
CA ASP A 90 1.50 -20.00 -5.77
C ASP A 90 0.87 -18.89 -6.63
N VAL A 91 1.23 -17.64 -6.35
CA VAL A 91 0.78 -16.47 -7.13
C VAL A 91 1.68 -16.27 -8.34
N GLU A 92 1.11 -16.30 -9.54
CA GLU A 92 1.84 -16.08 -10.80
C GLU A 92 2.13 -14.59 -11.03
N ALA A 93 1.14 -13.73 -10.76
CA ALA A 93 1.30 -12.29 -10.91
C ALA A 93 0.53 -11.52 -9.84
N PHE A 94 1.11 -10.40 -9.42
CA PHE A 94 0.49 -9.41 -8.56
C PHE A 94 0.75 -8.03 -9.17
N ARG A 95 -0.31 -7.31 -9.50
CA ARG A 95 -0.25 -5.96 -10.08
C ARG A 95 -1.13 -5.03 -9.29
N VAL A 96 -0.65 -3.82 -9.10
CA VAL A 96 -1.41 -2.74 -8.49
C VAL A 96 -1.29 -1.53 -9.37
N GLU A 97 -2.42 -0.97 -9.72
CA GLU A 97 -2.54 0.23 -10.54
C GLU A 97 -3.32 1.28 -9.77
N PHE A 98 -3.00 2.53 -10.04
CA PHE A 98 -3.49 3.70 -9.35
C PHE A 98 -4.12 4.64 -10.37
N LEU A 99 -5.29 5.18 -10.02
CA LEU A 99 -5.95 6.21 -10.80
C LEU A 99 -5.56 7.57 -10.22
N PRO A 100 -4.79 8.41 -10.94
CA PRO A 100 -4.48 9.75 -10.48
C PRO A 100 -5.74 10.60 -10.30
N GLU A 101 -5.70 11.53 -9.36
CA GLU A 101 -6.69 12.60 -9.32
C GLU A 101 -6.42 13.55 -10.50
N SER A 102 -7.36 13.65 -11.43
CA SER A 102 -7.27 14.53 -12.58
C SER A 102 -8.64 15.09 -12.89
N GLU A 103 -8.72 16.40 -13.13
CA GLU A 103 -9.92 17.04 -13.66
C GLU A 103 -10.14 16.72 -15.15
N ALA A 104 -9.13 16.17 -15.84
CA ALA A 104 -9.26 15.75 -17.24
C ALA A 104 -9.95 14.38 -17.34
N ALA A 105 -10.91 14.28 -18.27
CA ALA A 105 -11.79 13.13 -18.46
C ALA A 105 -11.10 11.78 -18.83
N GLN A 106 -9.76 11.72 -18.85
CA GLN A 106 -8.95 10.55 -19.21
C GLN A 106 -7.72 10.42 -18.29
N ALA A 107 -7.93 10.36 -16.98
CA ALA A 107 -6.87 9.92 -16.07
C ALA A 107 -6.47 8.48 -16.42
N ALA A 108 -5.22 8.28 -16.88
CA ALA A 108 -4.70 6.96 -17.19
C ALA A 108 -4.29 6.25 -15.90
N TRP A 109 -4.58 4.94 -15.82
CA TRP A 109 -4.07 4.09 -14.77
C TRP A 109 -2.55 3.98 -14.86
N THR A 110 -1.88 3.99 -13.72
CA THR A 110 -0.42 3.83 -13.62
C THR A 110 -0.05 2.86 -12.52
N ASP A 111 1.02 2.10 -12.68
CA ASP A 111 1.61 1.21 -11.67
C ASP A 111 2.72 1.90 -10.86
N PHE A 112 2.98 3.18 -11.11
CA PHE A 112 3.91 4.02 -10.35
C PHE A 112 3.13 5.02 -9.49
N TRP A 113 3.51 5.11 -8.22
CA TRP A 113 2.96 6.09 -7.30
C TRP A 113 4.03 6.60 -6.30
N PRO A 114 4.08 7.91 -6.01
CA PRO A 114 3.42 8.99 -6.75
C PRO A 114 3.82 9.00 -8.24
N PRO A 115 2.94 9.45 -9.14
CA PRO A 115 3.29 9.51 -10.55
C PRO A 115 4.46 10.50 -10.77
N PRO A 116 5.28 10.35 -11.82
CA PRO A 116 6.37 11.28 -12.10
C PRO A 116 5.85 12.72 -12.29
N GLY A 117 6.44 13.69 -11.59
CA GLY A 117 6.05 15.10 -11.62
C GLY A 117 6.15 15.77 -10.26
N GLU A 118 5.63 17.01 -10.14
CA GLU A 118 5.53 17.70 -8.86
C GLU A 118 4.29 17.21 -8.09
N PHE A 119 4.50 16.25 -7.19
CA PHE A 119 3.46 15.76 -6.27
C PHE A 119 3.91 15.89 -4.82
N SER A 120 2.95 16.08 -3.92
CA SER A 120 3.21 16.02 -2.48
C SER A 120 3.41 14.56 -2.06
N VAL A 121 4.25 14.34 -1.04
CA VAL A 121 4.40 13.03 -0.37
C VAL A 121 3.10 12.58 0.31
N GLU A 122 2.09 13.45 0.41
CA GLU A 122 0.75 13.14 0.94
C GLU A 122 -0.26 12.74 -0.15
N THR A 123 0.07 12.93 -1.44
CA THR A 123 -0.86 12.70 -2.55
C THR A 123 -1.31 11.23 -2.62
N LEU A 124 -2.63 11.03 -2.64
CA LEU A 124 -3.29 9.74 -2.77
C LEU A 124 -3.99 9.62 -4.13
N PRO A 125 -4.14 8.40 -4.67
CA PRO A 125 -4.88 8.17 -5.90
C PRO A 125 -6.38 8.25 -5.63
N ALA A 126 -7.18 8.57 -6.66
CA ALA A 126 -8.64 8.51 -6.59
C ALA A 126 -9.16 7.07 -6.50
N GLY A 127 -8.40 6.11 -7.02
CA GLY A 127 -8.76 4.69 -6.97
C GLY A 127 -7.56 3.78 -7.13
N VAL A 128 -7.73 2.54 -6.67
CA VAL A 128 -6.72 1.49 -6.74
C VAL A 128 -7.32 0.26 -7.39
N ARG A 129 -6.65 -0.29 -8.39
CA ARG A 129 -6.95 -1.59 -8.97
C ARG A 129 -5.89 -2.58 -8.54
N ILE A 130 -6.33 -3.69 -7.96
CA ILE A 130 -5.48 -4.81 -7.58
C ILE A 130 -5.83 -5.97 -8.49
N THR A 131 -4.82 -6.61 -9.06
CA THR A 131 -4.98 -7.80 -9.90
C THR A 131 -4.03 -8.89 -9.40
N VAL A 132 -4.57 -10.08 -9.14
CA VAL A 132 -3.81 -11.27 -8.72
C VAL A 132 -4.11 -12.41 -9.69
N GLU A 133 -3.08 -13.07 -10.18
CA GLU A 133 -3.19 -14.26 -11.04
C GLU A 133 -2.73 -15.49 -10.25
N VAL A 134 -3.58 -16.51 -10.22
CA VAL A 134 -3.35 -17.74 -9.43
C VAL A 134 -3.64 -18.95 -10.32
N PRO A 135 -2.74 -19.95 -10.41
CA PRO A 135 -2.94 -21.16 -11.16
C PRO A 135 -4.23 -21.88 -10.73
N GLY A 136 -5.00 -22.36 -11.71
CA GLY A 136 -6.25 -23.09 -11.47
C GLY A 136 -7.44 -22.24 -10.99
N ILE A 137 -7.22 -21.01 -10.53
CA ILE A 137 -8.28 -20.05 -10.17
C ILE A 137 -8.46 -19.00 -11.26
N GLY A 138 -7.37 -18.57 -11.90
CA GLY A 138 -7.35 -17.50 -12.89
C GLY A 138 -7.11 -16.12 -12.28
N THR A 139 -7.52 -15.08 -13.00
CA THR A 139 -7.29 -13.67 -12.62
C THR A 139 -8.41 -13.14 -11.72
N VAL A 140 -8.03 -12.64 -10.54
CA VAL A 140 -8.93 -11.93 -9.63
C VAL A 140 -8.57 -10.46 -9.62
N SER A 141 -9.53 -9.59 -9.97
CA SER A 141 -9.35 -8.14 -9.93
C SER A 141 -10.31 -7.47 -8.95
N ARG A 142 -9.84 -6.40 -8.28
CA ARG A 142 -10.62 -5.56 -7.38
C ARG A 142 -10.32 -4.09 -7.64
N LEU A 143 -11.38 -3.30 -7.72
CA LEU A 143 -11.34 -1.85 -7.81
C LEU A 143 -11.81 -1.26 -6.48
N ILE A 144 -11.02 -0.37 -5.91
CA ILE A 144 -11.27 0.27 -4.62
C ILE A 144 -11.22 1.77 -4.84
N GLU A 145 -12.28 2.47 -4.46
CA GLU A 145 -12.29 3.92 -4.36
C GLU A 145 -11.54 4.35 -3.09
N VAL A 146 -10.65 5.32 -3.22
CA VAL A 146 -9.97 5.89 -2.06
C VAL A 146 -10.83 7.03 -1.53
N GLY A 147 -11.36 6.85 -0.32
CA GLY A 147 -12.16 7.87 0.35
C GLY A 147 -11.35 9.14 0.59
N ARG A 148 -11.96 10.29 0.30
CA ARG A 148 -11.41 11.62 0.61
C ARG A 148 -11.46 11.91 2.10
#